data_AF-A0A528FKT3-F1
#
_entry.id   AF-A0A528FKT3-F1
#
_cell.length_a   1.000
_cell.length_b   1.000
_cell.length_c   1.000
_cell.angle_alpha   90.00
_cell.angle_beta   90.00
_cell.angle_gamma   90.00
#
_symmetry.space_group_name_H-M   'P 1'
#
loop_
_entity.id
_entity.type
_entity.pdbx_description
1 polymer ?
#
loop_
_entity_poly.entity_id
_entity_poly.type
_entity_poly.pdbx_seq_one_letter_code
_entity_poly.pdbx_strand_id
1 'polypeptide(L)'
;MRQRLGSQMDFSTPEGEPALLPPNSLSWRIFKNPVALFIGGVTAVLLELAEPRVRDAIWQHSTFRSHALRRLQRTGLAALVTVYGPRTKAKAMIEGVVRMHGRVSGRTSEGEPYHATDPELLDWVQATAGFGFMEAYHVYVHRLHFFERDAMSAEARPVALLYGAAGAPTSQAELYALFDVMRQRLVPSPIVLEFLEIMEDVPALPG
;
A
#
# COMPACT_ATOMS: atom_id res chain seq x y z
N MET A 1 23.74 18.47 15.24
CA MET A 1 22.85 17.53 15.93
C MET A 1 22.36 16.49 14.91
N ARG A 2 22.94 15.29 14.87
CA ARG A 2 22.62 14.26 13.87
C ARG A 2 21.32 13.55 14.28
N GLN A 3 20.22 13.82 13.59
CA GLN A 3 18.93 13.15 13.82
C GLN A 3 18.97 11.76 13.18
N ARG A 4 18.79 10.72 14.00
CA ARG A 4 18.63 9.32 13.57
C ARG A 4 17.39 9.21 12.69
N LEU A 5 17.60 9.04 11.38
CA LEU A 5 16.61 8.40 10.51
C LEU A 5 16.24 7.04 11.12
N GLY A 6 14.98 6.63 10.93
CA GLY A 6 14.25 5.61 11.68
C GLY A 6 15.05 4.36 12.06
N SER A 7 14.68 3.74 13.18
CA SER A 7 15.29 2.47 13.61
C SER A 7 15.48 1.57 12.39
N GLN A 8 16.73 1.31 12.01
CA GLN A 8 17.01 0.34 10.97
C GLN A 8 16.32 -0.94 11.40
N MET A 9 15.27 -1.33 10.68
CA MET A 9 14.65 -2.61 10.98
C MET A 9 15.70 -3.65 10.65
N ASP A 10 16.11 -4.39 11.67
CA ASP A 10 16.98 -5.52 11.49
C ASP A 10 16.13 -6.71 11.06
N PHE A 11 16.09 -6.95 9.75
CA PHE A 11 15.38 -8.08 9.14
C PHE A 11 15.93 -9.45 9.58
N SER A 12 17.11 -9.49 10.23
CA SER A 12 17.72 -10.73 10.72
C SER A 12 17.28 -11.13 12.13
N THR A 13 16.49 -10.30 12.83
CA THR A 13 16.09 -10.57 14.23
C THR A 13 14.57 -10.64 14.45
N PRO A 14 14.06 -11.69 15.13
CA PRO A 14 14.81 -12.83 15.67
C PRO A 14 15.30 -13.79 14.59
N GLU A 15 16.48 -14.36 14.81
CA GLU A 15 17.13 -15.27 13.86
C GLU A 15 16.26 -16.51 13.61
N GLY A 16 16.15 -16.91 12.34
CA GLY A 16 15.39 -18.10 11.94
C GLY A 16 13.86 -17.95 11.94
N GLU A 17 13.31 -16.81 12.36
CA GLU A 17 11.87 -16.58 12.26
C GLU A 17 11.46 -16.29 10.79
N PRO A 18 10.51 -17.04 10.22
CA PRO A 18 10.06 -16.80 8.85
C PRO A 18 9.26 -15.50 8.74
N ALA A 19 9.26 -14.90 7.54
CA ALA A 19 8.36 -13.81 7.21
C ALA A 19 6.89 -14.25 7.10
N LEU A 20 5.98 -13.29 6.91
CA LEU A 20 4.57 -13.59 6.65
C LEU A 20 4.37 -14.29 5.30
N LEU A 21 5.18 -13.93 4.30
CA LEU A 21 5.18 -14.51 2.97
C LEU A 21 6.40 -15.42 2.77
N PRO A 22 6.27 -16.55 2.04
CA PRO A 22 7.39 -17.46 1.78
C PRO A 22 8.55 -16.80 1.01
N PRO A 23 9.82 -17.11 1.29
CA PRO A 23 10.96 -16.52 0.57
C PRO A 23 11.00 -16.74 -0.96
N ASN A 24 10.30 -17.77 -1.43
CA ASN A 24 10.15 -18.11 -2.84
C ASN A 24 8.85 -17.57 -3.47
N SER A 25 8.11 -16.71 -2.76
CA SER A 25 6.85 -16.14 -3.25
C SER A 25 7.06 -15.06 -4.32
N LEU A 26 6.00 -14.74 -5.06
CA LEU A 26 6.06 -13.68 -6.07
C LEU A 26 6.21 -12.30 -5.47
N SER A 27 5.59 -12.05 -4.31
CA SER A 27 5.77 -10.82 -3.54
C SER A 27 7.23 -10.61 -3.18
N TRP A 28 7.93 -11.66 -2.71
CA TRP A 28 9.37 -11.59 -2.46
C TRP A 28 10.18 -11.24 -3.72
N ARG A 29 9.79 -11.72 -4.90
CA ARG A 29 10.44 -11.41 -6.17
C ARG A 29 10.17 -9.97 -6.62
N ILE A 30 8.92 -9.52 -6.54
CA ILE A 30 8.48 -8.17 -6.95
C ILE A 30 9.14 -7.11 -6.07
N PHE A 31 9.13 -7.30 -4.75
CA PHE A 31 9.59 -6.30 -3.79
C PHE A 31 11.13 -6.14 -3.77
N LYS A 32 11.88 -7.00 -4.48
CA LYS A 32 13.33 -6.85 -4.64
C LYS A 32 13.70 -5.69 -5.56
N ASN A 33 12.77 -5.19 -6.38
CA ASN A 33 13.03 -4.10 -7.30
C ASN A 33 12.51 -2.77 -6.72
N PRO A 34 13.39 -1.90 -6.16
CA PRO A 34 12.95 -0.66 -5.52
C PRO A 34 12.36 0.36 -6.50
N VAL A 35 12.78 0.35 -7.77
CA VAL A 35 12.24 1.25 -8.80
C VAL A 35 10.80 0.86 -9.15
N ALA A 36 10.54 -0.43 -9.35
CA ALA A 36 9.19 -0.93 -9.59
C ALA A 36 8.28 -0.70 -8.38
N LEU A 37 8.80 -0.86 -7.15
CA LEU A 37 8.04 -0.53 -5.94
C LEU A 37 7.68 0.95 -5.87
N PHE A 38 8.59 1.85 -6.25
CA PHE A 38 8.30 3.28 -6.27
C PHE A 38 7.21 3.61 -7.30
N ILE A 39 7.37 3.17 -8.55
CA ILE A 39 6.37 3.38 -9.62
C ILE A 39 5.02 2.77 -9.24
N GLY A 40 5.03 1.55 -8.69
CA GLY A 40 3.82 0.85 -8.26
C GLY A 40 3.14 1.52 -7.08
N GLY A 41 3.90 2.06 -6.13
CA GLY A 41 3.37 2.83 -5.01
C GLY A 41 2.69 4.13 -5.46
N VAL A 42 3.28 4.86 -6.41
CA VAL A 42 2.65 6.04 -7.01
C VAL A 42 1.35 5.65 -7.72
N THR A 43 1.37 4.56 -8.49
CA THR A 43 0.19 4.03 -9.19
C THR A 43 -0.93 3.67 -8.22
N ALA A 44 -0.60 3.00 -7.11
CA ALA A 44 -1.56 2.64 -6.07
C ALA A 44 -2.21 3.88 -5.45
N VAL A 45 -1.40 4.86 -5.01
CA VAL A 45 -1.90 6.06 -4.35
C VAL A 45 -2.76 6.91 -5.30
N LEU A 46 -2.47 6.95 -6.59
CA LEU A 46 -3.34 7.61 -7.58
C LEU A 46 -4.75 7.02 -7.60
N LEU A 47 -4.87 5.69 -7.56
CA LEU A 47 -6.15 5.01 -7.50
C LEU A 47 -6.84 5.20 -6.14
N GLU A 48 -6.08 5.15 -5.05
CA GLU A 48 -6.57 5.41 -3.69
C GLU A 48 -7.18 6.81 -3.57
N LEU A 49 -6.49 7.85 -4.04
CA LEU A 49 -6.94 9.24 -3.99
C LEU A 49 -8.12 9.56 -4.92
N ALA A 50 -8.45 8.68 -5.86
CA ALA A 50 -9.65 8.83 -6.68
C ALA A 50 -10.93 8.48 -5.90
N GLU A 51 -10.83 7.69 -4.83
CA GLU A 51 -11.96 7.39 -3.93
C GLU A 51 -12.07 8.49 -2.86
N PRO A 52 -13.19 9.23 -2.76
CA PRO A 52 -13.29 10.43 -1.92
C PRO A 52 -13.00 10.21 -0.43
N ARG A 53 -13.41 9.07 0.14
CA ARG A 53 -13.25 8.77 1.57
C ARG A 53 -11.79 8.45 1.89
N VAL A 54 -11.11 7.67 1.04
CA VAL A 54 -9.67 7.42 1.17
C VAL A 54 -8.87 8.71 0.98
N ARG A 55 -9.20 9.47 -0.08
CA ARG A 55 -8.59 10.77 -0.38
C ARG A 55 -8.62 11.71 0.83
N ASP A 56 -9.81 11.94 1.37
CA ASP A 56 -9.99 12.91 2.45
C ASP A 56 -9.44 12.38 3.78
N ALA A 57 -9.47 11.07 4.03
CA ALA A 57 -8.75 10.46 5.15
C ALA A 57 -7.25 10.75 5.09
N ILE A 58 -6.63 10.63 3.91
CA ILE A 58 -5.21 10.91 3.71
C ILE A 58 -4.90 12.41 3.82
N TRP A 59 -5.72 13.27 3.22
CA TRP A 59 -5.46 14.72 3.18
C TRP A 59 -5.70 15.41 4.53
N GLN A 60 -6.69 14.95 5.30
CA GLN A 60 -7.06 15.58 6.57
C GLN A 60 -6.26 15.05 7.75
N HIS A 61 -5.90 13.75 7.75
CA HIS A 61 -5.32 13.11 8.95
C HIS A 61 -3.86 12.73 8.82
N SER A 62 -3.25 12.93 7.65
CA SER A 62 -1.91 12.42 7.38
C SER A 62 -0.89 13.51 7.13
N THR A 63 0.36 13.22 7.48
CA THR A 63 1.50 14.14 7.24
C THR A 63 2.01 14.11 5.80
N PHE A 64 1.29 13.46 4.87
CA PHE A 64 1.74 13.33 3.49
C PHE A 64 2.02 14.69 2.85
N ARG A 65 1.08 15.63 2.94
CA ARG A 65 1.20 16.96 2.34
C ARG A 65 2.40 17.76 2.83
N SER A 66 2.70 17.68 4.13
CA SER A 66 3.78 18.47 4.76
C SER A 66 5.13 17.75 4.82
N HIS A 67 5.13 16.41 4.75
CA HIS A 67 6.31 15.57 4.96
C HIS A 67 6.31 14.33 4.04
N ALA A 68 6.06 14.53 2.75
CA ALA A 68 5.85 13.47 1.76
C ALA A 68 6.98 12.42 1.76
N LEU A 69 8.25 12.84 1.67
CA LEU A 69 9.39 11.91 1.67
C LEU A 69 9.41 11.01 2.91
N ARG A 70 9.23 11.59 4.10
CA ARG A 70 9.20 10.82 5.36
C ARG A 70 8.02 9.87 5.39
N ARG A 71 6.86 10.29 4.85
CA ARG A 71 5.68 9.44 4.77
C ARG A 71 5.90 8.27 3.82
N LEU A 72 6.43 8.52 2.62
CA LEU A 72 6.79 7.49 1.64
C LEU A 72 7.78 6.48 2.23
N GLN A 73 8.82 6.95 2.93
CA GLN A 73 9.78 6.08 3.61
C GLN A 73 9.10 5.19 4.67
N ARG A 74 8.15 5.71 5.45
CA ARG A 74 7.42 4.93 6.45
C ARG A 74 6.48 3.90 5.82
N THR A 75 5.75 4.27 4.77
CA THR A 75 4.86 3.35 4.04
C THR A 75 5.67 2.27 3.32
N GLY A 76 6.75 2.66 2.63
CA GLY A 76 7.66 1.72 1.97
C GLY A 76 8.34 0.77 2.95
N LEU A 77 8.80 1.27 4.10
CA LEU A 77 9.30 0.41 5.18
C LEU A 77 8.21 -0.57 5.62
N ALA A 78 6.98 -0.12 5.88
CA ALA A 78 5.91 -1.03 6.26
C ALA A 78 5.67 -2.12 5.21
N ALA A 79 5.67 -1.77 3.93
CA ALA A 79 5.53 -2.74 2.84
C ALA A 79 6.68 -3.77 2.84
N LEU A 80 7.93 -3.33 3.00
CA LEU A 80 9.10 -4.22 3.07
C LEU A 80 9.06 -5.13 4.30
N VAL A 81 8.63 -4.63 5.46
CA VAL A 81 8.53 -5.41 6.69
C VAL A 81 7.46 -6.48 6.59
N THR A 82 6.35 -6.17 5.92
CA THR A 82 5.29 -7.15 5.66
C THR A 82 5.78 -8.31 4.79
N VAL A 83 6.63 -8.03 3.78
CA VAL A 83 7.14 -9.07 2.87
C VAL A 83 8.35 -9.80 3.44
N TYR A 84 9.34 -9.09 3.97
CA TYR A 84 10.65 -9.63 4.35
C TYR A 84 10.87 -9.74 5.86
N GLY A 85 10.11 -9.01 6.66
CA GLY A 85 10.31 -8.92 8.11
C GLY A 85 9.90 -10.19 8.83
N PRO A 86 10.56 -10.53 9.96
CA PRO A 86 10.14 -11.62 10.83
C PRO A 86 8.67 -11.49 11.23
N ARG A 87 7.93 -12.61 11.23
CA ARG A 87 6.47 -12.64 11.41
C ARG A 87 6.01 -11.87 12.65
N THR A 88 6.67 -11.97 13.79
CA THR A 88 6.33 -11.23 15.01
C THR A 88 6.44 -9.72 14.83
N LYS A 89 7.51 -9.25 14.18
CA LYS A 89 7.74 -7.82 13.90
C LYS A 89 6.72 -7.29 12.89
N ALA A 90 6.44 -8.04 11.83
CA ALA A 90 5.44 -7.69 10.84
C ALA A 90 4.05 -7.59 11.47
N LYS A 91 3.63 -8.58 12.26
CA LYS A 91 2.34 -8.53 12.97
C LYS A 91 2.23 -7.34 13.92
N ALA A 92 3.23 -7.12 14.77
CA ALA A 92 3.21 -6.00 15.71
C ALA A 92 3.13 -4.63 15.00
N MET A 93 3.81 -4.50 13.86
CA MET A 93 3.72 -3.30 13.02
C MET A 93 2.33 -3.15 12.40
N ILE A 94 1.78 -4.21 11.82
CA ILE A 94 0.43 -4.23 11.22
C ILE A 94 -0.62 -3.85 12.26
N GLU A 95 -0.58 -4.43 13.44
CA GLU A 95 -1.47 -4.06 14.56
C GLU A 95 -1.33 -2.58 14.94
N GLY A 96 -0.11 -2.04 14.88
CA GLY A 96 0.14 -0.61 15.05
C GLY A 96 -0.57 0.25 13.99
N VAL A 97 -0.51 -0.16 12.72
CA VAL A 97 -1.22 0.50 11.61
C VAL A 97 -2.73 0.42 11.80
N VAL A 98 -3.26 -0.78 12.11
CA VAL A 98 -4.70 -0.98 12.36
C VAL A 98 -5.19 -0.11 13.52
N ARG A 99 -4.43 -0.01 14.63
CA ARG A 99 -4.77 0.90 15.74
C ARG A 99 -4.75 2.38 15.34
N MET A 100 -3.88 2.79 14.41
CA MET A 100 -3.88 4.15 13.89
C MET A 100 -5.11 4.40 13.00
N HIS A 101 -5.44 3.48 12.08
CA HIS A 101 -6.63 3.58 11.24
C HIS A 101 -7.92 3.60 12.08
N GLY A 102 -7.98 2.86 13.19
CA GLY A 102 -9.11 2.87 14.12
C GLY A 102 -9.40 4.21 14.81
N ARG A 103 -8.55 5.22 14.60
CA ARG A 103 -8.73 6.59 15.11
C ARG A 103 -9.00 7.60 14.00
N VAL A 104 -9.06 7.16 12.74
CA VAL A 104 -9.25 8.02 11.57
C VAL A 104 -10.68 7.87 11.09
N SER A 105 -11.45 8.92 11.28
CA SER A 105 -12.82 9.05 10.80
C SER A 105 -13.13 10.52 10.55
N GLY A 106 -14.11 10.78 9.69
CA GLY A 106 -14.43 12.13 9.28
C GLY A 106 -15.57 12.19 8.28
N ARG A 107 -15.60 13.28 7.54
CA ARG A 107 -16.51 13.50 6.43
C ARG A 107 -15.72 13.96 5.22
N THR A 108 -16.09 13.45 4.05
CA THR A 108 -15.50 13.91 2.78
C THR A 108 -15.87 15.37 2.52
N SER A 109 -15.17 16.01 1.58
CA SER A 109 -15.53 17.34 1.08
C SER A 109 -16.97 17.43 0.56
N GLU A 110 -17.51 16.31 0.10
CA GLU A 110 -18.87 16.12 -0.41
C GLU A 110 -19.88 15.79 0.71
N GLY A 111 -19.43 15.67 1.96
CA GLY A 111 -20.28 15.43 3.12
C GLY A 111 -20.64 13.95 3.35
N GLU A 112 -19.89 13.01 2.80
CA GLU A 112 -20.07 11.58 3.10
C GLU A 112 -19.27 11.20 4.35
N PRO A 113 -19.87 10.55 5.36
CA PRO A 113 -19.12 10.07 6.52
C PRO A 113 -18.22 8.90 6.13
N TYR A 114 -17.08 8.76 6.79
CA TYR A 114 -16.18 7.62 6.61
C TYR A 114 -15.49 7.22 7.91
N HIS A 115 -15.10 5.94 7.97
CA HIS A 115 -14.12 5.44 8.92
C HIS A 115 -13.01 4.72 8.16
N ALA A 116 -11.74 4.96 8.49
CA ALA A 116 -10.61 4.37 7.74
C ALA A 116 -10.51 2.84 7.89
N THR A 117 -11.31 2.24 8.78
CA THR A 117 -11.43 0.78 8.91
C THR A 117 -12.69 0.21 8.26
N ASP A 118 -13.40 1.01 7.46
CA ASP A 118 -14.52 0.50 6.67
C ASP A 118 -13.99 -0.60 5.74
N PRO A 119 -14.55 -1.83 5.79
CA PRO A 119 -13.97 -2.98 5.07
C PRO A 119 -13.79 -2.75 3.57
N GLU A 120 -14.75 -2.08 2.92
CA GLU A 120 -14.67 -1.76 1.49
C GLU A 120 -13.48 -0.83 1.15
N LEU A 121 -13.10 0.07 2.06
CA LEU A 121 -11.97 0.98 1.87
C LEU A 121 -10.65 0.24 2.09
N LEU A 122 -10.60 -0.66 3.08
CA LEU A 122 -9.45 -1.53 3.32
C LEU A 122 -9.22 -2.48 2.14
N ASP A 123 -10.29 -3.07 1.59
CA ASP A 123 -10.25 -3.92 0.41
C ASP A 123 -9.76 -3.13 -0.82
N TRP A 124 -10.25 -1.90 -1.01
CA TRP A 124 -9.81 -1.01 -2.10
C TRP A 124 -8.33 -0.65 -2.01
N VAL A 125 -7.86 -0.21 -0.84
CA VAL A 125 -6.43 0.13 -0.62
C VAL A 125 -5.54 -1.09 -0.82
N GLN A 126 -5.94 -2.25 -0.29
CA GLN A 126 -5.19 -3.49 -0.49
C GLN A 126 -5.13 -3.90 -1.97
N ALA A 127 -6.24 -3.78 -2.70
CA ALA A 127 -6.34 -4.13 -4.12
C ALA A 127 -5.48 -3.21 -4.99
N THR A 128 -5.55 -1.90 -4.77
CA THR A 128 -4.80 -0.89 -5.53
C THR A 128 -3.30 -0.97 -5.25
N ALA A 129 -2.88 -1.23 -4.00
CA ALA A 129 -1.48 -1.52 -3.67
C ALA A 129 -0.96 -2.77 -4.40
N GLY A 130 -1.71 -3.88 -4.34
CA GLY A 130 -1.37 -5.11 -5.04
C GLY A 130 -1.27 -4.91 -6.56
N PHE A 131 -2.25 -4.24 -7.16
CA PHE A 131 -2.27 -3.88 -8.58
C PHE A 131 -1.05 -3.04 -8.96
N GLY A 132 -0.78 -1.95 -8.24
CA GLY A 132 0.31 -1.03 -8.55
C GLY A 132 1.67 -1.72 -8.56
N PHE A 133 2.01 -2.47 -7.50
CA PHE A 133 3.29 -3.17 -7.42
C PHE A 133 3.43 -4.26 -8.49
N MET A 134 2.37 -5.03 -8.72
CA MET A 134 2.37 -6.10 -9.71
C MET A 134 2.51 -5.54 -11.13
N GLU A 135 1.72 -4.53 -11.51
CA GLU A 135 1.75 -3.95 -12.85
C GLU A 135 3.07 -3.23 -13.13
N ALA A 136 3.60 -2.47 -12.17
CA ALA A 136 4.91 -1.83 -12.33
C ALA A 136 6.02 -2.88 -12.57
N TYR A 137 6.01 -3.98 -11.82
CA TYR A 137 6.96 -5.06 -12.06
C TYR A 137 6.74 -5.73 -13.42
N HIS A 138 5.49 -6.01 -13.79
CA HIS A 138 5.12 -6.63 -15.07
C HIS A 138 5.59 -5.82 -16.27
N VAL A 139 5.40 -4.50 -16.23
CA VAL A 139 5.70 -3.58 -17.33
C VAL A 139 7.19 -3.27 -17.42
N TYR A 140 7.86 -3.00 -16.29
CA TYR A 140 9.20 -2.42 -16.29
C TYR A 140 10.33 -3.39 -15.92
N VAL A 141 10.02 -4.57 -15.36
CA VAL A 141 11.05 -5.51 -14.87
C VAL A 141 10.96 -6.85 -15.57
N HIS A 142 9.83 -7.55 -15.44
CA HIS A 142 9.64 -8.87 -16.03
C HIS A 142 8.16 -9.17 -16.22
N ARG A 143 7.80 -9.52 -17.46
CA ARG A 143 6.41 -9.85 -17.82
C ARG A 143 5.95 -11.12 -17.11
N LEU A 144 5.11 -10.93 -16.09
CA LEU A 144 4.37 -11.99 -15.42
C LEU A 144 3.34 -12.68 -16.33
N HIS A 145 3.29 -14.01 -16.25
CA HIS A 145 2.20 -14.81 -16.81
C HIS A 145 0.90 -14.61 -16.01
N PHE A 146 -0.24 -14.94 -16.62
CA PHE A 146 -1.56 -14.81 -15.98
C PHE A 146 -1.63 -15.55 -14.63
N PHE A 147 -1.18 -16.80 -14.58
CA PHE A 147 -1.19 -17.61 -13.36
C PHE A 147 -0.27 -17.03 -12.26
N GLU A 148 0.80 -16.31 -12.62
CA GLU A 148 1.66 -15.64 -11.64
C GLU A 148 0.94 -14.44 -11.02
N ARG A 149 0.16 -13.70 -11.81
CA ARG A 149 -0.64 -12.58 -11.28
C ARG A 149 -1.69 -13.06 -10.28
N ASP A 150 -2.41 -14.13 -10.61
CA ASP A 150 -3.36 -14.76 -9.68
C ASP A 150 -2.65 -15.30 -8.43
N ALA A 151 -1.51 -15.96 -8.59
CA ALA A 151 -0.73 -16.46 -7.45
C ALA A 151 -0.28 -15.32 -6.50
N MET A 152 0.14 -14.18 -7.04
CA MET A 152 0.52 -13.00 -6.26
C MET A 152 -0.65 -12.43 -5.45
N SER A 153 -1.85 -12.34 -6.05
CA SER A 153 -3.06 -11.91 -5.34
C SER A 153 -3.47 -12.91 -4.25
N ALA A 154 -3.45 -14.22 -4.56
CA ALA A 154 -3.83 -15.26 -3.62
C ALA A 154 -2.87 -15.35 -2.42
N GLU A 155 -1.55 -15.26 -2.63
CA GLU A 155 -0.57 -15.34 -1.54
C GLU A 155 -0.63 -14.14 -0.59
N ALA A 156 -1.14 -12.98 -1.04
CA ALA A 156 -1.29 -11.79 -0.23
C ALA A 156 -2.47 -11.87 0.77
N ARG A 157 -3.41 -12.80 0.57
CA ARG A 157 -4.64 -12.90 1.38
C ARG A 157 -4.42 -13.00 2.89
N PRO A 158 -3.51 -13.85 3.42
CA PRO A 158 -3.28 -13.93 4.86
C PRO A 158 -2.80 -12.60 5.46
N VAL A 159 -2.04 -11.81 4.69
CA VAL A 159 -1.57 -10.48 5.08
C VAL A 159 -2.71 -9.47 5.03
N ALA A 160 -3.51 -9.47 3.96
CA ALA A 160 -4.69 -8.60 3.82
C ALA A 160 -5.65 -8.72 5.02
N LEU A 161 -5.88 -9.96 5.47
CA LEU A 161 -6.71 -10.25 6.65
C LEU A 161 -6.17 -9.61 7.93
N LEU A 162 -4.84 -9.51 8.10
CA LEU A 162 -4.25 -8.85 9.28
C LEU A 162 -4.49 -7.34 9.28
N TYR A 163 -4.65 -6.72 8.11
CA TYR A 163 -5.03 -5.31 7.97
C TYR A 163 -6.54 -5.08 8.06
N GLY A 164 -7.36 -6.16 8.06
CA GLY A 164 -8.82 -6.10 8.05
C GLY A 164 -9.45 -6.11 6.65
N ALA A 165 -8.65 -6.20 5.59
CA ALA A 165 -9.11 -6.28 4.20
C ALA A 165 -9.55 -7.71 3.84
N ALA A 166 -10.70 -8.13 4.39
CA ALA A 166 -11.20 -9.49 4.28
C ALA A 166 -11.80 -9.83 2.91
N GLY A 167 -12.21 -8.82 2.14
CA GLY A 167 -12.72 -8.95 0.77
C GLY A 167 -11.70 -8.61 -0.30
N ALA A 168 -10.42 -8.43 0.07
CA ALA A 168 -9.35 -8.16 -0.89
C ALA A 168 -9.27 -9.26 -1.97
N PRO A 169 -9.10 -8.87 -3.25
CA PRO A 169 -9.14 -9.82 -4.36
C PRO A 169 -7.96 -10.79 -4.32
N THR A 170 -8.25 -12.05 -4.65
CA THR A 170 -7.32 -13.18 -4.67
C THR A 170 -7.00 -13.67 -6.07
N SER A 171 -7.58 -13.03 -7.09
CA SER A 171 -7.31 -13.26 -8.51
C SER A 171 -7.45 -11.97 -9.30
N GLN A 172 -6.96 -11.96 -10.53
CA GLN A 172 -7.17 -10.87 -11.47
C GLN A 172 -8.65 -10.65 -11.78
N ALA A 173 -9.43 -11.73 -11.90
CA ALA A 173 -10.86 -11.62 -12.14
C ALA A 173 -11.59 -10.88 -11.00
N GLU A 174 -11.28 -11.23 -9.75
CA GLU A 174 -11.82 -10.54 -8.57
C GLU A 174 -11.35 -9.08 -8.49
N LEU A 175 -10.09 -8.81 -8.86
CA LEU A 175 -9.54 -7.46 -8.89
C LEU A 175 -10.29 -6.56 -9.88
N TYR A 176 -10.50 -7.03 -11.12
CA TYR A 176 -11.24 -6.28 -12.13
C TYR A 176 -12.72 -6.12 -11.75
N ALA A 177 -13.34 -7.13 -11.12
CA ALA A 177 -14.69 -7.00 -10.60
C ALA A 177 -14.79 -5.91 -9.51
N LEU A 178 -13.83 -5.85 -8.59
CA LEU A 178 -13.75 -4.76 -7.60
C LEU A 178 -13.54 -3.40 -8.28
N PHE A 179 -12.68 -3.33 -9.31
CA PHE A 179 -12.47 -2.08 -10.06
C PHE A 179 -13.75 -1.63 -10.78
N ASP A 180 -14.54 -2.54 -11.32
CA ASP A 180 -15.81 -2.21 -11.96
C ASP A 180 -16.83 -1.61 -10.96
N VAL A 181 -16.89 -2.16 -9.75
CA VAL A 181 -17.71 -1.60 -8.66
C VAL A 181 -17.20 -0.22 -8.25
N MET A 182 -15.89 -0.11 -8.00
CA MET A 182 -15.29 1.12 -7.49
C MET A 182 -15.25 2.25 -8.52
N ARG A 183 -15.25 1.94 -9.84
CA ARG A 183 -15.27 2.95 -10.91
C ARG A 183 -16.43 3.95 -10.75
N GLN A 184 -17.58 3.50 -10.24
CA GLN A 184 -18.75 4.36 -10.03
C GLN A 184 -18.59 5.34 -8.85
N ARG A 185 -17.60 5.09 -7.98
CA ARG A 185 -17.29 5.87 -6.78
C ARG A 185 -16.14 6.85 -6.99
N LEU A 186 -15.38 6.71 -8.08
CA LEU A 186 -14.20 7.55 -8.32
C LEU A 186 -14.62 8.94 -8.80
N VAL A 187 -14.02 9.98 -8.21
CA VAL A 187 -14.34 11.38 -8.49
C VAL A 187 -13.06 12.14 -8.82
N PRO A 188 -13.04 12.96 -9.90
CA PRO A 188 -11.89 13.83 -10.17
C PRO A 188 -11.68 14.81 -9.02
N SER A 189 -10.43 15.06 -8.63
CA SER A 189 -10.11 15.95 -7.53
C SER A 189 -8.81 16.72 -7.78
N PRO A 190 -8.75 18.03 -7.45
CA PRO A 190 -7.50 18.78 -7.44
C PRO A 190 -6.41 18.13 -6.56
N ILE A 191 -6.78 17.37 -5.53
CA ILE A 191 -5.85 16.63 -4.67
C ILE A 191 -5.01 15.62 -5.46
N VAL A 192 -5.56 15.02 -6.51
CA VAL A 192 -4.79 14.09 -7.37
C VAL A 192 -3.69 14.84 -8.12
N LEU A 193 -3.97 16.06 -8.57
CA LEU A 193 -2.97 16.91 -9.23
C LEU A 193 -1.94 17.43 -8.22
N GLU A 194 -2.37 17.88 -7.04
CA GLU A 194 -1.47 18.28 -5.95
C GLU A 194 -0.56 17.12 -5.52
N PHE A 195 -1.07 15.88 -5.51
CA PHE A 195 -0.26 14.69 -5.28
C PHE A 195 0.82 14.51 -6.35
N LEU A 196 0.48 14.65 -7.64
CA LEU A 196 1.44 14.54 -8.74
C LEU A 196 2.54 15.61 -8.65
N GLU A 197 2.17 16.86 -8.38
CA GLU A 197 3.11 17.97 -8.17
C GLU A 197 4.07 17.66 -7.00
N ILE A 198 3.54 17.17 -5.87
CA ILE A 198 4.38 16.74 -4.75
C ILE A 198 5.34 15.62 -5.18
N MET A 199 4.87 14.64 -5.96
CA MET A 199 5.71 13.51 -6.38
C MET A 199 6.80 13.91 -7.37
N GLU A 200 6.60 14.95 -8.17
CA GLU A 200 7.63 15.52 -9.06
C GLU A 200 8.77 16.18 -8.27
N ASP A 201 8.46 16.85 -7.16
CA ASP A 201 9.43 17.61 -6.35
C ASP A 201 10.10 16.77 -5.25
N VAL A 202 9.52 15.64 -4.85
CA VAL A 202 10.09 14.83 -3.78
C VAL A 202 11.41 14.20 -4.24
N PRO A 203 12.52 14.39 -3.49
CA PRO A 203 13.81 13.77 -3.82
C PRO A 203 13.82 12.29 -3.40
N ALA A 204 12.96 11.49 -4.04
CA ALA A 204 12.77 10.07 -3.75
C ALA A 204 13.82 9.17 -4.42
N LEU A 205 14.39 9.62 -5.53
CA LEU A 205 15.45 8.93 -6.24
C LEU A 205 16.81 9.48 -5.79
N PRO A 206 17.86 8.63 -5.71
CA PRO A 206 19.22 9.14 -5.59
C PRO A 206 19.52 10.02 -6.81
N GLY A 207 19.94 11.26 -6.54
CA GLY A 207 20.41 12.21 -7.57
C GLY A 207 21.78 11.85 -8.12
#